data_AF-A0A920VW59-F1
#
_entry.id   AF-A0A920VW59-F1
#
_cell.length_a   1.000
_cell.length_b   1.000
_cell.length_c   1.000
_cell.angle_alpha   90.00
_cell.angle_beta   90.00
_cell.angle_gamma   90.00
#
_symmetry.space_group_name_H-M   'P 1'
#
loop_
_entity.id
_entity.type
_entity.pdbx_description
1 polymer ?
#
loop_
_entity_poly.entity_id
_entity_poly.type
_entity_poly.pdbx_seq_one_letter_code
_entity_poly.pdbx_strand_id
1 'polypeptide(L)'
;MPQTYHGIFASHPSNDNRLKEIIKDADNLNQNARNFNSQDYLEVIEGMTYGDSEAAGVRRKDGFYHKDLNIRLISPKNWEIINTPNSLFFIAMDGEASLQVSVSDQVRRETPKEYLERLVSESCINPKIYHWVAIRPFQHF
;
A
#
# COMPACT_ATOMS: atom_id res chain seq x y z
N MET A 1 25.62 -42.90 -33.70
CA MET A 1 25.31 -41.57 -34.25
C MET A 1 24.86 -40.67 -33.10
N PRO A 2 25.53 -39.57 -32.76
CA PRO A 2 25.00 -38.65 -31.76
C PRO A 2 24.05 -37.65 -32.44
N GLN A 3 22.87 -37.49 -31.85
CA GLN A 3 21.80 -36.59 -32.30
C GLN A 3 22.15 -35.15 -31.92
N THR A 4 22.21 -34.26 -32.91
CA THR A 4 22.38 -32.82 -32.72
C THR A 4 21.08 -32.24 -32.15
N TYR A 5 21.08 -31.95 -30.86
CA TYR A 5 19.97 -31.29 -30.18
C TYR A 5 19.99 -29.79 -30.49
N HIS A 6 19.16 -29.35 -31.43
CA HIS A 6 18.85 -27.93 -31.64
C HIS A 6 17.73 -27.52 -30.68
N GLY A 7 18.11 -27.39 -29.41
CA GLY A 7 17.23 -26.82 -28.39
C GLY A 7 17.14 -25.31 -28.55
N ILE A 8 15.90 -24.83 -28.61
CA ILE A 8 15.32 -23.50 -28.35
C ILE A 8 15.97 -22.60 -27.26
N PHE A 9 17.11 -22.98 -26.71
CA PHE A 9 17.89 -22.28 -25.68
C PHE A 9 19.15 -21.58 -26.23
N ALA A 10 19.42 -21.66 -27.54
CA ALA A 10 20.56 -20.97 -28.17
C ALA A 10 20.47 -19.43 -28.13
N SER A 11 19.35 -18.88 -27.64
CA SER A 11 19.08 -17.44 -27.57
C SER A 11 19.54 -16.77 -26.28
N HIS A 12 20.13 -17.50 -25.33
CA HIS A 12 20.66 -16.87 -24.11
C HIS A 12 22.09 -16.38 -24.30
N PRO A 13 22.35 -15.07 -24.23
CA PRO A 13 23.71 -14.54 -24.24
C PRO A 13 24.49 -15.11 -23.04
N SER A 14 25.75 -15.46 -23.27
CA SER A 14 26.67 -15.86 -22.19
C SER A 14 26.73 -14.79 -21.11
N ASN A 15 27.10 -15.19 -19.89
CA ASN A 15 27.24 -14.26 -18.77
C ASN A 15 28.14 -13.06 -19.10
N ASP A 16 29.19 -13.27 -19.90
CA ASP A 16 30.11 -12.24 -20.35
C ASP A 16 29.45 -11.23 -21.30
N ASN A 17 28.53 -11.69 -22.15
CA ASN A 17 27.75 -10.81 -23.02
C ASN A 17 26.75 -9.99 -22.20
N ARG A 18 26.09 -10.60 -21.20
CA ARG A 18 25.21 -9.87 -20.27
C ARG A 18 25.97 -8.81 -19.48
N LEU A 19 27.19 -9.11 -19.01
CA LEU A 19 28.00 -8.15 -18.27
C LEU A 19 28.43 -6.98 -19.16
N LYS A 20 28.80 -7.24 -20.42
CA LYS A 20 29.14 -6.19 -21.40
C LYS A 20 27.95 -5.31 -21.75
N GLU A 21 26.75 -5.88 -21.89
CA GLU A 21 25.51 -5.12 -22.09
C GLU A 21 25.22 -4.22 -20.88
N ILE A 22 25.31 -4.75 -19.66
CA ILE A 22 25.12 -3.96 -18.43
C ILE A 22 26.13 -2.82 -18.31
N ILE A 23 27.41 -3.06 -18.60
CA ILE A 23 28.45 -2.01 -18.56
C ILE A 23 28.17 -0.94 -19.62
N LYS A 24 27.79 -1.34 -20.84
CA LYS A 24 27.46 -0.42 -21.93
C LYS A 24 26.21 0.41 -21.61
N ASP A 25 25.19 -0.20 -21.03
CA ASP A 25 23.98 0.49 -20.61
C ASP A 25 24.26 1.46 -19.45
N ALA A 26 25.10 1.07 -18.49
CA ALA A 26 25.54 1.94 -17.40
C ALA A 26 26.35 3.16 -17.89
N ASP A 27 27.20 2.99 -18.90
CA ASP A 27 27.93 4.10 -19.53
C ASP A 27 26.98 5.07 -20.26
N ASN A 28 25.92 4.55 -20.89
CA ASN A 28 24.86 5.36 -21.48
C ASN A 28 23.99 6.09 -20.44
N LEU A 29 23.83 5.52 -19.23
CA LEU A 29 23.10 6.16 -18.13
C LEU A 29 23.90 7.30 -17.49
N ASN A 30 25.23 7.20 -17.42
CA ASN A 30 26.09 8.29 -16.94
C ASN A 30 26.06 9.52 -17.88
N GLN A 31 25.95 9.31 -19.19
CA GLN A 31 25.79 10.43 -20.15
C GLN A 31 24.39 11.05 -20.12
N ASN A 32 23.39 10.30 -19.63
CA ASN A 32 22.02 10.73 -19.42
C ASN A 32 21.70 10.92 -17.93
N ALA A 33 22.69 11.31 -17.11
CA ALA A 33 22.42 11.98 -15.85
C ALA A 33 21.75 13.33 -16.17
N ARG A 34 20.49 13.23 -16.62
CA ARG A 34 19.55 14.31 -16.79
C ARG A 34 19.66 15.06 -15.48
N ASN A 35 20.04 16.32 -15.54
CA ASN A 35 19.84 17.24 -14.43
C ASN A 35 18.36 17.13 -14.08
N PHE A 36 18.02 16.27 -13.12
CA PHE A 36 16.72 16.26 -12.49
C PHE A 36 16.71 17.59 -11.78
N ASN A 37 16.13 18.58 -12.46
CA ASN A 37 16.09 19.94 -12.02
C ASN A 37 15.15 19.95 -10.81
N SER A 38 15.73 19.61 -9.66
CA SER A 38 15.01 19.39 -8.42
C SER A 38 14.31 20.69 -8.02
N GLN A 39 14.85 21.83 -8.46
CA GLN A 39 14.26 23.15 -8.38
C GLN A 39 12.92 23.23 -9.13
N ASP A 40 12.81 22.73 -10.37
CA ASP A 40 11.54 22.75 -11.12
C ASP A 40 10.46 21.89 -10.44
N TYR A 41 10.83 20.73 -9.90
CA TYR A 41 9.90 19.90 -9.13
C TYR A 41 9.49 20.57 -7.81
N LEU A 42 10.44 21.21 -7.12
CA LEU A 42 10.20 21.93 -5.87
C LEU A 42 9.30 23.16 -6.08
N GLU A 43 9.48 23.94 -7.16
CA GLU A 43 8.61 25.06 -7.52
C GLU A 43 7.17 24.60 -7.77
N VAL A 44 6.98 23.44 -8.40
CA VAL A 44 5.63 22.90 -8.68
C VAL A 44 4.89 22.48 -7.40
N ILE A 45 5.62 21.99 -6.39
CA ILE A 45 5.02 21.58 -5.10
C ILE A 45 5.07 22.69 -4.03
N GLU A 46 5.74 23.80 -4.31
CA GLU A 46 5.83 24.95 -3.41
C GLU A 46 4.44 25.59 -3.25
N GLY A 47 3.99 25.71 -2.00
CA GLY A 47 2.65 26.23 -1.68
C GLY A 47 1.52 25.20 -1.75
N MET A 48 1.78 23.96 -2.16
CA MET A 48 0.81 22.88 -2.00
C MET A 48 0.60 22.58 -0.52
N THR A 49 -0.64 22.63 -0.06
CA THR A 49 -0.99 22.18 1.29
C THR A 49 -0.94 20.65 1.32
N TYR A 50 -0.03 20.10 2.11
CA TYR A 50 0.13 18.66 2.29
C TYR A 50 -0.33 18.23 3.69
N GLY A 51 -0.79 16.98 3.80
CA GLY A 51 -1.26 16.40 5.06
C GLY A 51 -2.75 16.04 5.02
N ASP A 52 -3.31 15.84 6.21
CA ASP A 52 -4.71 15.48 6.38
C ASP A 52 -5.62 16.67 5.98
N SER A 53 -6.63 16.42 5.15
CA SER A 53 -7.63 17.44 4.79
C SER A 53 -8.78 17.43 5.81
N GLU A 54 -9.41 18.58 6.06
CA GLU A 54 -10.59 18.63 6.96
C GLU A 54 -11.70 17.69 6.49
N ALA A 55 -11.86 17.56 5.17
CA ALA A 55 -12.84 16.69 4.52
C ALA A 55 -12.52 15.19 4.67
N ALA A 56 -11.25 14.80 4.72
CA ALA A 56 -10.83 13.41 4.99
C ALA A 56 -10.60 13.12 6.48
N GLY A 57 -10.82 14.13 7.33
CA GLY A 57 -10.52 14.09 8.76
C GLY A 57 -9.05 14.36 9.07
N VAL A 58 -8.80 14.88 10.27
CA VAL A 58 -7.50 15.36 10.74
C VAL A 58 -6.97 14.48 11.85
N ARG A 59 -5.70 14.06 11.77
CA ARG A 59 -5.02 13.40 12.90
C ARG A 59 -4.38 14.45 13.80
N ARG A 60 -4.57 14.29 15.11
CA ARG A 60 -3.93 15.13 16.12
C ARG A 60 -3.54 14.28 17.32
N LYS A 61 -2.23 14.16 17.55
CA LYS A 61 -1.63 13.29 18.58
C LYS A 61 -2.08 11.83 18.40
N ASP A 62 -2.82 11.33 19.38
CA ASP A 62 -3.42 9.99 19.51
C ASP A 62 -4.86 9.93 18.98
N GLY A 63 -5.36 11.00 18.36
CA GLY A 63 -6.75 11.10 17.91
C GLY A 63 -6.91 11.31 16.41
N PHE A 64 -7.98 10.75 15.86
CA PHE A 64 -8.53 11.09 14.55
C PHE A 64 -9.88 11.78 14.72
N TYR A 65 -10.10 12.84 13.94
CA TYR A 65 -11.29 13.69 14.01
C TYR A 65 -11.88 13.86 12.61
N HIS A 66 -13.16 13.56 12.44
CA HIS A 66 -13.87 13.82 11.18
C HIS A 66 -15.10 14.67 11.47
N LYS A 67 -15.09 15.90 10.92
CA LYS A 67 -16.11 16.92 11.22
C LYS A 67 -17.49 16.56 10.71
N ASP A 68 -17.60 16.20 9.43
CA ASP A 68 -18.91 15.95 8.80
C ASP A 68 -19.62 14.71 9.36
N LEU A 69 -18.86 13.64 9.62
CA LEU A 69 -19.37 12.43 10.27
C LEU A 69 -19.57 12.62 11.79
N ASN A 70 -19.07 13.72 12.37
CA ASN A 70 -19.07 14.00 13.80
C ASN A 70 -18.52 12.83 14.65
N ILE A 71 -17.43 12.22 14.18
CA ILE A 71 -16.75 11.11 14.87
C ILE A 71 -15.38 11.53 15.40
N ARG A 72 -15.04 10.95 16.54
CA ARG A 72 -13.70 11.02 17.14
C ARG A 72 -13.26 9.60 17.49
N LEU A 73 -12.09 9.22 17.01
CA LEU A 73 -11.46 7.94 17.34
C LEU A 73 -10.14 8.21 18.05
N ILE A 74 -9.85 7.46 19.10
CA ILE A 74 -8.64 7.60 19.91
C ILE A 74 -7.87 6.28 19.81
N SER A 75 -6.60 6.36 19.43
CA SER A 75 -5.75 5.18 19.37
C SER A 75 -5.33 4.74 20.77
N PRO A 76 -5.20 3.42 21.01
CA PRO A 76 -4.52 2.92 22.19
C PRO A 76 -3.08 3.45 22.25
N LYS A 77 -2.49 3.42 23.46
CA LYS A 77 -1.10 3.82 23.64
C LYS A 77 -0.18 2.99 22.75
N ASN A 78 0.80 3.64 22.11
CA ASN A 78 1.77 3.02 21.19
C ASN A 78 1.15 2.41 19.92
N TRP A 79 0.01 2.96 19.45
CA TRP A 79 -0.54 2.61 18.14
C TRP A 79 -0.37 3.78 17.17
N GLU A 80 0.02 3.46 15.94
CA GLU A 80 0.12 4.41 14.84
C GLU A 80 -1.23 4.55 14.12
N ILE A 81 -1.58 5.78 13.73
CA ILE A 81 -2.76 6.07 12.91
C ILE A 81 -2.33 6.46 11.50
N ILE A 82 -2.74 5.66 10.51
CA ILE A 82 -2.51 5.91 9.09
C ILE A 82 -3.83 6.29 8.44
N ASN A 83 -3.93 7.53 7.98
CA ASN A 83 -5.08 8.03 7.22
C ASN A 83 -4.82 7.83 5.72
N THR A 84 -5.72 7.12 5.04
CA THR A 84 -5.72 6.96 3.58
C THR A 84 -7.04 7.49 3.03
N PRO A 85 -7.13 7.84 1.74
CA PRO A 85 -8.36 8.41 1.18
C PRO A 85 -9.63 7.56 1.38
N ASN A 86 -9.49 6.25 1.55
CA ASN A 86 -10.62 5.32 1.63
C ASN A 86 -10.75 4.63 3.00
N SER A 87 -9.73 4.74 3.86
CA SER A 87 -9.72 4.02 5.13
C SER A 87 -8.74 4.60 6.14
N LEU A 88 -9.04 4.36 7.41
CA LEU A 88 -8.19 4.70 8.53
C LEU A 88 -7.66 3.41 9.15
N PHE A 89 -6.35 3.32 9.33
CA PHE A 89 -5.70 2.18 10.00
C PHE A 89 -5.16 2.61 11.36
N PHE A 90 -5.35 1.74 12.35
CA PHE A 90 -4.66 1.79 13.62
C PHE A 90 -3.77 0.55 13.71
N ILE A 91 -2.47 0.72 13.93
CA ILE A 91 -1.49 -0.37 13.90
C ILE A 91 -0.70 -0.37 15.20
N ALA A 92 -0.63 -1.50 15.91
CA ALA A 92 0.21 -1.66 17.08
C ALA A 92 1.71 -1.59 16.70
N MET A 93 2.56 -1.09 17.62
CA MET A 93 4.00 -0.83 17.36
C MET A 93 4.80 -2.04 16.83
N ASP A 94 4.31 -3.27 17.06
CA ASP A 94 4.93 -4.53 16.61
C ASP A 94 4.11 -5.28 15.54
N GLY A 95 3.04 -4.67 15.03
CA GLY A 95 2.16 -5.27 14.01
C GLY A 95 1.33 -6.45 14.50
N GLU A 96 1.31 -6.73 15.80
CA GLU A 96 0.54 -7.83 16.41
C GLU A 96 -0.98 -7.66 16.25
N ALA A 97 -1.44 -6.43 16.12
CA ALA A 97 -2.84 -6.09 15.94
C ALA A 97 -3.01 -4.89 15.02
N SER A 98 -4.10 -4.90 14.26
CA SER A 98 -4.54 -3.76 13.48
C SER A 98 -6.06 -3.61 13.53
N LEU A 99 -6.51 -2.37 13.37
CA LEU A 99 -7.91 -2.01 13.20
C LEU A 99 -8.03 -1.17 11.93
N GLN A 100 -8.86 -1.61 10.99
CA GLN A 100 -9.22 -0.83 9.82
C GLN A 100 -10.63 -0.26 10.01
N VAL A 101 -10.78 1.03 9.76
CA VAL A 101 -12.08 1.71 9.70
C VAL A 101 -12.29 2.20 8.28
N SER A 102 -13.43 1.84 7.70
CA SER A 102 -13.85 2.28 6.37
C SER A 102 -15.33 2.65 6.40
N VAL A 103 -15.72 3.61 5.58
CA VAL A 103 -17.12 3.97 5.38
C VAL A 103 -17.59 3.41 4.04
N SER A 104 -18.78 2.83 4.03
CA SER A 104 -19.40 2.29 2.81
C SER A 104 -20.84 2.75 2.73
N ASP A 105 -21.28 3.10 1.53
CA ASP A 105 -22.67 3.46 1.29
C ASP A 105 -23.58 2.24 1.43
N GLN A 106 -24.65 2.39 2.21
CA GLN A 106 -25.68 1.38 2.34
C GLN A 106 -26.75 1.60 1.28
N VAL A 107 -26.65 0.85 0.18
CA VAL A 107 -27.60 0.90 -0.94
C VAL A 107 -28.93 0.22 -0.57
N ARG A 108 -28.90 -0.73 0.36
CA ARG A 108 -30.08 -1.48 0.80
C ARG A 108 -30.79 -0.78 1.93
N ARG A 109 -32.12 -0.78 1.88
CA ARG A 109 -32.97 -0.40 3.02
C ARG A 109 -33.11 -1.61 3.93
N GLU A 110 -32.11 -1.82 4.78
CA GLU A 110 -32.08 -2.87 5.79
C GLU A 110 -31.85 -2.25 7.18
N THR A 111 -32.31 -2.93 8.22
CA THR A 111 -32.01 -2.53 9.60
C THR A 111 -30.55 -2.86 9.94
N PRO A 112 -29.95 -2.20 10.96
CA PRO A 112 -28.58 -2.52 11.38
C PRO A 112 -28.38 -4.00 11.76
N LYS A 113 -29.42 -4.64 12.31
CA LYS A 113 -29.38 -6.07 12.66
C LYS A 113 -29.28 -6.94 11.42
N GLU A 114 -30.17 -6.72 10.44
CA GLU A 114 -30.19 -7.48 9.18
C GLU A 114 -28.88 -7.32 8.41
N TYR A 115 -28.31 -6.11 8.41
CA TYR A 115 -26.98 -5.83 7.85
C TYR A 115 -25.90 -6.72 8.48
N LEU A 116 -25.84 -6.77 9.81
CA LEU A 116 -24.85 -7.56 10.54
C LEU A 116 -25.04 -9.07 10.33
N GLU A 117 -26.29 -9.56 10.36
CA GLU A 117 -26.60 -10.97 10.10
C GLU A 117 -26.15 -11.38 8.70
N ARG A 118 -26.40 -10.52 7.71
CA ARG A 118 -25.95 -10.73 6.34
C ARG A 118 -24.43 -10.76 6.24
N LEU A 119 -23.73 -9.75 6.77
CA LEU A 119 -22.27 -9.71 6.75
C LEU A 119 -21.63 -10.96 7.38
N VAL A 120 -22.15 -11.40 8.53
CA VAL A 120 -21.63 -12.61 9.20
C VAL A 120 -21.89 -13.84 8.35
N SER A 121 -23.09 -13.97 7.76
CA SER A 121 -23.40 -15.09 6.87
C SER A 121 -22.51 -15.12 5.62
N GLU A 122 -22.23 -13.97 5.01
CA GLU A 122 -21.31 -13.84 3.86
C GLU A 122 -19.88 -14.21 4.25
N SER A 123 -19.40 -13.76 5.42
CA SER A 123 -18.07 -14.10 5.95
C SER A 123 -17.89 -15.59 6.21
N CYS A 124 -18.92 -16.27 6.72
CA CYS A 124 -18.89 -17.72 6.95
C CYS A 124 -18.87 -18.53 5.64
N ILE A 125 -19.34 -17.97 4.52
CA ILE A 125 -19.40 -18.64 3.22
C ILE A 125 -18.10 -18.45 2.42
N ASN A 126 -17.33 -17.39 2.68
CA ASN A 126 -16.06 -17.12 2.00
C ASN A 126 -15.03 -16.47 2.95
N PRO A 127 -14.24 -17.27 3.70
CA PRO A 127 -13.30 -16.75 4.70
C PRO A 127 -12.08 -16.01 4.13
N LYS A 128 -12.00 -15.84 2.81
CA LYS A 128 -10.85 -15.27 2.08
C LYS A 128 -11.07 -13.84 1.59
N ILE A 129 -12.26 -13.27 1.78
CA ILE A 129 -12.62 -11.99 1.17
C ILE A 129 -12.80 -10.94 2.28
N TYR A 130 -11.72 -10.15 2.46
CA TYR A 130 -11.55 -8.94 3.29
C TYR A 130 -11.19 -9.09 4.78
N HIS A 131 -9.92 -9.43 5.04
CA HIS A 131 -9.05 -8.74 6.01
C HIS A 131 -7.61 -9.20 5.74
N TRP A 132 -6.76 -8.32 5.20
CA TRP A 132 -5.32 -8.57 5.22
C TRP A 132 -4.80 -8.21 6.62
N VAL A 133 -5.05 -9.07 7.62
CA VAL A 133 -4.12 -9.18 8.75
C VAL A 133 -3.08 -10.19 8.34
N ALA A 134 -2.08 -9.75 7.58
CA ALA A 134 -0.90 -10.55 7.32
C ALA A 134 0.05 -10.38 8.50
N ILE A 135 -0.08 -11.23 9.52
CA ILE A 135 1.04 -11.48 10.44
C ILE A 135 2.04 -12.31 9.63
N ARG A 136 3.06 -11.65 9.06
CA ARG A 136 4.22 -12.38 8.56
C ARG A 136 5.03 -12.85 9.77
N PRO A 137 5.31 -14.16 9.92
CA PRO A 137 6.34 -14.58 10.87
C PRO A 137 7.70 -14.09 10.35
N PHE A 138 8.45 -13.44 11.23
CA PHE A 138 9.82 -13.00 11.03
C PHE A 138 10.70 -14.24 10.79
N GLN A 139 11.06 -14.54 9.53
CA GLN A 139 12.21 -15.40 9.27
C GLN A 139 13.47 -14.56 9.54
N HIS A 140 14.18 -14.93 10.61
CA HIS A 140 15.52 -14.44 10.88
C HIS A 140 16.48 -15.01 9.82
N PHE A 141 17.30 -14.11 9.26
CA PHE A 141 18.58 -14.28 8.56
C PHE A 141 18.77 -15.49 7.63
#